data_AF-A0A0U5EWQ4-F1
#
_entry.id   AF-A0A0U5EWQ4-F1
#
_cell.length_a   1.000
_cell.length_b   1.000
_cell.length_c   1.000
_cell.angle_alpha   90.00
_cell.angle_beta   90.00
_cell.angle_gamma   90.00
#
_symmetry.space_group_name_H-M   'P 1'
#
loop_
_entity.id
_entity.type
_entity.pdbx_description
1 polymer ?
#
loop_
_entity_poly.entity_id
_entity_poly.type
_entity_poly.pdbx_seq_one_letter_code
_entity_poly.pdbx_strand_id
1 'polypeptide(L)'
;MKIRYIVSVAAFVVSPAQAETVYRLTAPTLACATPSATRDANEAMLHGHDFSRFQKLYDCRIINDTGRWDEIAENGDVLLLRKTPPTPGLPPLYFARRAVTPLLETSEAEQDLIHTVESFRTEHSASSQRQPVSHKADKTQSETFSARSVGGQPVIDSVKNSFQALWKKMSTLSAQIGWHNGFVKVIEWGVGLYVLLKAAGAYRRRRTFRNTVQTGKRLIDTLADRLQIRRKQLVFQNAYGTTIYDKWNKEKSEFMRREMYACLSKHGYEKYFEKATPELLTYLDQVAFKEPHAVAAKNSNPDIYTPDMDPFDYERYCAKLLKKAGWDAIVTSECGDQGADIVATKKGLRLILQCKLYSRAVGNDAVQQVAAARHHYAGRFAAVVSNAPYTIPAQQLAKTNKIFLLHHDELQDFVRRLENFTSARVRG
;
A
#
# COMPACT_ATOMS: atom_id res chain seq x y z
N MET A 1 -36.03 22.94 -34.93
CA MET A 1 -35.62 22.71 -33.53
C MET A 1 -34.13 22.41 -33.49
N LYS A 2 -33.31 23.35 -32.98
CA LYS A 2 -31.87 23.18 -32.77
C LYS A 2 -31.61 23.28 -31.27
N ILE A 3 -31.19 22.18 -30.65
CA ILE A 3 -30.80 22.14 -29.23
C ILE A 3 -29.29 22.29 -29.18
N ARG A 4 -28.82 23.41 -28.63
CA ARG A 4 -27.41 23.69 -28.33
C ARG A 4 -27.11 23.15 -26.93
N TYR A 5 -26.15 22.23 -26.84
CA TYR A 5 -25.58 21.78 -25.58
C TYR A 5 -24.63 22.86 -25.04
N ILE A 6 -24.91 23.36 -23.83
CA ILE A 6 -24.00 24.20 -23.06
C ILE A 6 -23.08 23.26 -22.27
N VAL A 7 -21.79 23.30 -22.59
CA VAL A 7 -20.73 22.63 -21.81
C VAL A 7 -20.30 23.62 -20.72
N SER A 8 -20.67 23.35 -19.47
CA SER A 8 -20.09 24.06 -18.32
C SER A 8 -18.67 23.56 -18.09
N VAL A 9 -17.70 24.40 -18.43
CA VAL A 9 -16.31 24.23 -18.02
C VAL A 9 -16.21 24.72 -16.57
N ALA A 10 -16.05 23.79 -15.63
CA ALA A 10 -15.69 24.12 -14.26
C ALA A 10 -14.23 24.60 -14.26
N ALA A 11 -14.03 25.90 -14.06
CA ALA A 11 -12.71 26.46 -13.81
C ALA A 11 -12.22 25.94 -12.46
N PHE A 12 -11.11 25.21 -12.46
CA PHE A 12 -10.32 24.98 -11.25
C PHE A 12 -9.79 26.34 -10.79
N VAL A 13 -10.43 26.89 -9.76
CA VAL A 13 -9.89 28.00 -9.00
C VAL A 13 -8.66 27.45 -8.27
N VAL A 14 -7.48 27.76 -8.80
CA VAL A 14 -6.23 27.67 -8.04
C VAL A 14 -6.36 28.71 -6.95
N SER A 15 -6.58 28.26 -5.71
CA SER A 15 -6.51 29.15 -4.54
C SER A 15 -5.12 29.82 -4.53
N PRO A 16 -5.04 31.15 -4.35
CA PRO A 16 -3.77 31.80 -4.16
C PRO A 16 -3.10 31.21 -2.92
N ALA A 17 -1.79 30.97 -3.01
CA ALA A 17 -0.96 30.60 -1.88
C ALA A 17 -1.30 31.52 -0.69
N GLN A 18 -1.77 30.95 0.41
CA GLN A 18 -2.12 31.71 1.60
C GLN A 18 -0.89 32.51 2.04
N ALA A 19 -1.05 33.81 2.22
CA ALA A 19 -0.05 34.66 2.85
C ALA A 19 0.39 34.00 4.17
N GLU A 20 1.71 33.87 4.36
CA GLU A 20 2.30 33.25 5.56
C GLU A 20 1.95 34.14 6.75
N THR A 21 0.89 33.78 7.48
CA THR A 21 0.37 34.62 8.57
C THR A 21 1.31 34.48 9.76
N VAL A 22 1.95 35.59 10.13
CA VAL A 22 2.86 35.63 11.27
C VAL A 22 2.09 36.04 12.53
N TYR A 23 2.36 35.37 13.63
CA TYR A 23 1.75 35.61 14.93
C TYR A 23 2.75 36.08 15.97
N ARG A 24 2.25 36.77 17.01
CA ARG A 24 2.95 37.05 18.27
C ARG A 24 2.15 36.49 19.45
N LEU A 25 2.84 36.17 20.54
CA LEU A 25 2.19 35.76 21.80
C LEU A 25 1.59 36.97 22.53
N THR A 26 0.40 36.79 23.11
CA THR A 26 -0.25 37.85 23.92
C THR A 26 0.24 37.87 25.37
N ALA A 27 0.70 36.73 25.87
CA ALA A 27 1.25 36.54 27.21
C ALA A 27 2.12 35.27 27.23
N PRO A 28 2.94 35.05 28.28
CA PRO A 28 3.61 33.76 28.48
C PRO A 28 2.61 32.60 28.43
N THR A 29 2.79 31.72 27.46
CA THR A 29 1.78 30.72 27.08
C THR A 29 2.39 29.33 27.06
N LEU A 30 1.61 28.34 27.47
CA LEU A 30 1.97 26.94 27.36
C LEU A 30 1.68 26.41 25.95
N ALA A 31 2.71 25.87 25.29
CA ALA A 31 2.61 25.29 23.95
C ALA A 31 3.12 23.85 23.98
N CYS A 32 2.46 22.94 23.25
CA CYS A 32 2.74 21.50 23.32
C CYS A 32 2.98 20.89 21.94
N ALA A 33 3.61 19.72 21.90
CA ALA A 33 3.91 19.02 20.65
C ALA A 33 2.68 18.44 19.93
N THR A 34 1.52 18.35 20.60
CA THR A 34 0.29 17.79 20.03
C THR A 34 -0.93 18.67 20.32
N PRO A 35 -1.93 18.71 19.42
CA PRO A 35 -3.09 19.60 19.56
C PRO A 35 -3.95 19.24 20.78
N SER A 36 -4.12 17.95 21.09
CA SER A 36 -4.86 17.50 22.28
C SER A 36 -4.16 17.92 23.58
N ALA A 37 -2.83 17.78 23.66
CA ALA A 37 -2.08 18.25 24.81
C ALA A 37 -2.22 19.76 25.00
N THR A 38 -2.17 20.55 23.93
CA THR A 38 -2.36 22.01 24.01
C THR A 38 -3.75 22.36 24.54
N ARG A 39 -4.81 21.65 24.12
CA ARG A 39 -6.16 21.86 24.65
C ARG A 39 -6.25 21.56 26.14
N ASP A 40 -5.82 20.37 26.56
CA ASP A 40 -5.83 19.93 27.96
C ASP A 40 -5.04 20.89 28.85
N ALA A 41 -3.89 21.36 28.36
CA ALA A 41 -3.00 22.22 29.13
C ALA A 41 -3.50 23.67 29.19
N ASN A 42 -4.14 24.14 28.12
CA ASN A 42 -4.79 25.45 28.05
C ASN A 42 -6.04 25.53 28.94
N GLU A 43 -6.82 24.44 29.05
CA GLU A 43 -7.93 24.30 30.00
C GLU A 43 -7.40 24.31 31.44
N ALA A 44 -6.34 23.54 31.73
CA ALA A 44 -5.72 23.54 33.05
C ALA A 44 -5.13 24.90 33.46
N MET A 45 -4.60 25.68 32.51
CA MET A 45 -4.16 27.07 32.73
C MET A 45 -5.31 27.99 33.19
N LEU A 46 -6.51 27.83 32.65
CA LEU A 46 -7.68 28.63 33.06
C LEU A 46 -8.10 28.36 34.50
N HIS A 47 -7.84 27.15 35.00
CA HIS A 47 -8.26 26.70 36.33
C HIS A 47 -7.14 26.80 37.39
N GLY A 48 -5.97 27.37 37.06
CA GLY A 48 -4.91 27.68 38.03
C GLY A 48 -4.11 26.48 38.55
N HIS A 49 -4.01 25.39 37.78
CA HIS A 49 -3.30 24.17 38.20
C HIS A 49 -1.76 24.24 38.03
N ASP A 50 -1.03 23.39 38.77
CA ASP A 50 0.44 23.27 38.69
C ASP A 50 0.94 22.77 37.32
N PHE A 51 1.71 23.61 36.64
CA PHE A 51 2.22 23.43 35.27
C PHE A 51 3.38 22.44 35.14
N SER A 52 4.05 22.11 36.25
CA SER A 52 5.21 21.20 36.25
C SER A 52 4.86 19.79 35.75
N ARG A 53 3.58 19.40 35.87
CA ARG A 53 3.05 18.11 35.41
C ARG A 53 2.90 18.00 33.89
N PHE A 54 2.61 19.11 33.20
CA PHE A 54 2.40 19.11 31.74
C PHE A 54 3.71 19.02 30.95
N GLN A 55 4.78 19.62 31.49
CA GLN A 55 6.12 19.53 30.92
C GLN A 55 6.62 18.07 30.83
N LYS A 56 6.35 17.25 31.86
CA LYS A 56 6.81 15.84 31.91
C LYS A 56 5.93 14.86 31.15
N LEU A 57 4.61 15.10 31.06
CA LEU A 57 3.69 14.15 30.42
C LEU A 57 3.53 14.36 28.92
N TYR A 58 3.51 15.62 28.46
CA TYR A 58 2.98 16.01 27.16
C TYR A 58 3.97 16.83 26.30
N ASP A 59 5.24 16.92 26.72
CA ASP A 59 6.28 17.73 26.07
C ASP A 59 5.82 19.17 25.81
N CYS A 60 5.11 19.72 26.80
CA CYS A 60 4.67 21.11 26.79
C CYS A 60 5.77 22.02 27.34
N ARG A 61 5.90 23.21 26.77
CA ARG A 61 6.89 24.21 27.17
C ARG A 61 6.19 25.53 27.42
N ILE A 62 6.59 26.21 28.49
CA ILE A 62 6.16 27.59 28.72
C ILE A 62 7.00 28.46 27.79
N ILE A 63 6.34 29.11 26.85
CA ILE A 63 6.96 30.05 25.91
C ILE A 63 6.66 31.45 26.42
N ASN A 64 7.70 32.10 26.92
CA ASN A 64 7.67 33.49 27.39
C ASN A 64 8.30 34.46 26.38
N ASP A 65 8.44 34.02 25.14
CA ASP A 65 9.19 34.71 24.11
C ASP A 65 8.28 35.61 23.26
N THR A 66 8.74 36.84 23.02
CA THR A 66 8.08 37.84 22.17
C THR A 66 8.45 37.69 20.69
N GLY A 67 9.09 36.59 20.30
CA GLY A 67 9.50 36.28 18.93
C GLY A 67 8.33 36.18 17.94
N ARG A 68 8.68 36.14 16.64
CA ARG A 68 7.73 35.93 15.54
C ARG A 68 7.45 34.43 15.37
N TRP A 69 6.20 34.09 15.08
CA TRP A 69 5.73 32.71 14.94
C TRP A 69 4.96 32.53 13.64
N ASP A 70 5.52 31.76 12.70
CA ASP A 70 4.87 31.49 11.42
C ASP A 70 3.87 30.34 11.57
N GLU A 71 2.70 30.50 10.95
CA GLU A 71 1.70 29.44 10.91
C GLU A 71 2.10 28.32 9.93
N ILE A 72 2.11 27.09 10.43
CA ILE A 72 2.32 25.88 9.61
C ILE A 72 0.99 25.20 9.30
N ALA A 73 0.10 25.11 10.29
CA ALA A 73 -1.19 24.44 10.13
C ALA A 73 -2.20 24.89 11.19
N GLU A 74 -3.48 24.87 10.81
CA GLU A 74 -4.60 25.13 11.71
C GLU A 74 -5.31 23.81 12.11
N ASN A 75 -5.67 23.67 13.39
CA ASN A 75 -6.47 22.56 13.90
C ASN A 75 -7.56 23.08 14.86
N GLY A 76 -8.50 23.84 14.30
CA GLY A 76 -9.63 24.42 15.02
C GLY A 76 -9.20 25.52 16.00
N ASP A 77 -9.28 25.23 17.29
CA ASP A 77 -8.95 26.16 18.37
C ASP A 77 -7.45 26.24 18.70
N VAL A 78 -6.62 25.45 18.02
CA VAL A 78 -5.15 25.46 18.17
C VAL A 78 -4.45 25.62 16.82
N LEU A 79 -3.31 26.32 16.84
CA LEU A 79 -2.47 26.63 15.69
C LEU A 79 -1.10 25.99 15.87
N LEU A 80 -0.61 25.27 14.85
CA LEU A 80 0.77 24.79 14.80
C LEU A 80 1.66 25.91 14.29
N LEU A 81 2.54 26.42 15.15
CA LEU A 81 3.43 27.52 14.81
C LEU A 81 4.90 27.11 14.91
N ARG A 82 5.74 27.73 14.09
CA ARG A 82 7.21 27.65 14.16
C ARG A 82 7.79 29.01 14.47
N LYS A 83 8.75 29.06 15.39
CA LYS A 83 9.46 30.29 15.72
C LYS A 83 10.37 30.73 14.58
N THR A 84 10.36 32.03 14.29
CA THR A 84 11.19 32.67 13.28
C THR A 84 11.93 33.87 13.86
N PRO A 85 13.28 33.86 13.88
CA PRO A 85 14.16 32.79 13.38
C PRO A 85 14.10 31.50 14.22
N PRO A 86 14.39 30.33 13.62
CA PRO A 86 14.33 29.04 14.30
C PRO A 86 15.33 28.99 15.46
N THR A 87 14.88 28.47 16.61
CA THR A 87 15.73 28.26 17.79
C THR A 87 16.18 26.78 17.85
N PRO A 88 17.48 26.47 17.94
CA PRO A 88 17.95 25.10 18.07
C PRO A 88 17.27 24.34 19.21
N GLY A 89 16.73 23.15 18.92
CA GLY A 89 16.03 22.31 19.91
C GLY A 89 14.60 22.73 20.25
N LEU A 90 14.03 23.73 19.58
CA LEU A 90 12.63 24.11 19.68
C LEU A 90 11.86 23.63 18.42
N PRO A 91 11.11 22.52 18.51
CA PRO A 91 10.28 22.07 17.39
C PRO A 91 9.09 23.04 17.18
N PRO A 92 8.36 22.91 16.05
CA PRO A 92 7.03 23.50 15.93
C PRO A 92 6.13 23.02 17.07
N LEU A 93 5.34 23.94 17.63
CA LEU A 93 4.46 23.68 18.77
C LEU A 93 3.05 24.17 18.48
N TYR A 94 2.07 23.52 19.09
CA TYR A 94 0.67 23.94 19.05
C TYR A 94 0.39 24.97 20.14
N PHE A 95 -0.16 26.11 19.74
CA PHE A 95 -0.61 27.20 20.60
C PHE A 95 -2.13 27.30 20.56
N ALA A 96 -2.75 27.66 21.68
CA ALA A 96 -4.18 28.01 21.68
C ALA A 96 -4.40 29.29 20.88
N ARG A 97 -5.42 29.33 20.00
CA ARG A 97 -5.67 30.47 19.10
C ARG A 97 -5.85 31.79 19.85
N ARG A 98 -6.43 31.74 21.05
CA ARG A 98 -6.60 32.89 21.96
C ARG A 98 -5.30 33.47 22.54
N ALA A 99 -4.22 32.69 22.51
CA ALA A 99 -2.95 33.04 23.11
C ALA A 99 -1.98 33.70 22.11
N VAL A 100 -2.39 33.80 20.86
CA VAL A 100 -1.63 34.38 19.76
C VAL A 100 -2.46 35.46 19.07
N THR A 101 -1.79 36.45 18.48
CA THR A 101 -2.44 37.50 17.68
C THR A 101 -1.69 37.64 16.37
N PRO A 102 -2.38 37.70 15.21
CA PRO A 102 -1.72 37.93 13.95
C PRO A 102 -1.02 39.30 13.97
N LEU A 103 0.20 39.34 13.48
CA LEU A 103 0.88 40.58 13.13
C LEU A 103 0.26 41.03 11.80
N LEU A 104 -0.63 42.03 11.88
CA LEU A 104 -1.10 42.72 10.69
C LEU A 104 0.13 43.35 10.03
N GLU A 105 0.42 42.93 8.79
CA GLU A 105 1.33 43.68 7.92
C GLU A 105 0.77 45.11 7.86
N THR A 106 1.48 46.06 8.50
CA THR A 106 1.31 47.47 8.13
C THR A 106 1.60 47.51 6.64
N SER A 107 0.56 47.76 5.85
CA SER A 107 0.63 47.74 4.41
C SER A 107 1.80 48.61 3.95
N GLU A 108 2.45 48.16 2.90
CA GLU A 108 3.53 48.83 2.17
C GLU A 108 3.17 50.28 1.73
N ALA A 109 1.94 50.76 1.99
CA ALA A 109 1.48 52.11 1.74
C ALA A 109 1.93 53.16 2.79
N GLU A 110 2.34 52.77 4.01
CA GLU A 110 2.85 53.71 5.03
C GLU A 110 4.39 53.77 5.09
N GLN A 111 5.09 52.84 4.41
CA GLN A 111 6.55 52.86 4.27
C GLN A 111 7.03 53.68 3.06
N ASP A 112 6.18 53.88 2.05
CA ASP A 112 6.47 54.74 0.89
C ASP A 112 6.59 56.23 1.25
N LEU A 113 5.92 56.69 2.32
CA LEU A 113 6.02 58.08 2.79
C LEU A 113 7.35 58.38 3.50
N ILE A 114 8.01 57.35 4.03
CA ILE A 114 9.30 57.47 4.75
C ILE A 114 10.46 57.18 3.78
N HIS A 115 10.28 56.30 2.80
CA HIS A 115 11.30 55.97 1.80
C HIS A 115 11.47 57.04 0.70
N THR A 116 10.46 57.90 0.46
CA THR A 116 10.54 59.01 -0.50
C THR A 116 11.45 60.16 -0.03
N VAL A 117 11.71 60.27 1.27
CA VAL A 117 12.60 61.31 1.84
C VAL A 117 14.08 60.87 1.84
N GLU A 118 14.36 59.57 1.77
CA GLU A 118 15.73 59.03 1.78
C GLU A 118 16.22 58.54 0.39
N SER A 119 15.34 58.36 -0.60
CA SER A 119 15.72 57.96 -1.96
C SER A 119 16.19 59.11 -2.87
N PHE A 120 16.28 60.35 -2.37
CA PHE A 120 16.94 61.47 -3.08
C PHE A 120 18.47 61.46 -2.95
N ARG A 121 19.05 60.44 -2.30
CA ARG A 121 20.48 60.39 -2.00
C ARG A 121 21.06 59.01 -2.28
N THR A 122 21.05 58.57 -3.53
CA THR A 122 22.16 57.84 -4.19
C THR A 122 21.72 57.34 -5.56
N GLU A 123 21.80 58.22 -6.55
CA GLU A 123 22.17 57.80 -7.89
C GLU A 123 23.63 57.32 -7.84
N HIS A 124 23.87 56.08 -8.29
CA HIS A 124 24.99 55.65 -9.15
C HIS A 124 25.37 54.20 -8.86
N SER A 125 24.96 53.29 -9.73
CA SER A 125 25.87 52.52 -10.61
C SER A 125 25.17 51.29 -11.21
N ALA A 126 24.95 51.36 -12.53
CA ALA A 126 25.27 50.36 -13.58
C ALA A 126 25.18 48.85 -13.26
N SER A 127 24.81 47.92 -14.16
CA SER A 127 24.44 47.88 -15.59
C SER A 127 24.34 46.39 -16.00
N SER A 128 23.56 46.09 -17.05
CA SER A 128 23.68 44.92 -17.99
C SER A 128 23.24 43.53 -17.47
N GLN A 129 22.63 42.61 -18.26
CA GLN A 129 22.41 42.49 -19.71
C GLN A 129 21.40 41.35 -20.05
N ARG A 130 20.60 41.58 -21.12
CA ARG A 130 20.18 40.71 -22.26
C ARG A 130 19.53 39.30 -22.10
N GLN A 131 18.26 39.29 -22.53
CA GLN A 131 17.54 38.50 -23.56
C GLN A 131 17.47 36.94 -23.61
N PRO A 132 16.30 36.37 -24.02
CA PRO A 132 16.01 34.94 -24.05
C PRO A 132 16.01 34.31 -25.47
N VAL A 133 16.15 32.98 -25.57
CA VAL A 133 15.89 32.22 -26.81
C VAL A 133 15.07 30.95 -26.54
N SER A 134 14.09 30.77 -27.43
CA SER A 134 13.08 29.72 -27.60
C SER A 134 13.65 28.34 -27.98
N HIS A 135 12.91 27.26 -27.64
CA HIS A 135 12.63 26.02 -28.41
C HIS A 135 11.96 25.04 -27.42
N LYS A 136 10.90 24.25 -27.70
CA LYS A 136 10.60 23.38 -28.84
C LYS A 136 9.16 22.84 -28.66
N ALA A 137 8.44 22.61 -29.76
CA ALA A 137 7.23 21.80 -29.82
C ALA A 137 7.30 20.89 -31.05
N ASP A 138 7.00 19.59 -30.87
CA ASP A 138 6.31 18.70 -31.84
C ASP A 138 6.20 17.32 -31.20
N LYS A 139 4.99 16.83 -30.93
CA LYS A 139 4.00 16.15 -31.79
C LYS A 139 4.21 14.64 -31.92
N THR A 140 3.27 13.97 -31.26
CA THR A 140 2.82 12.58 -31.33
C THR A 140 2.26 12.22 -32.69
N GLN A 141 2.49 10.98 -33.15
CA GLN A 141 1.51 10.24 -33.95
C GLN A 141 1.44 8.77 -33.52
N SER A 142 0.22 8.26 -33.60
CA SER A 142 -0.32 6.98 -33.14
C SER A 142 -0.66 6.16 -34.38
N GLU A 143 -0.42 4.85 -34.35
CA GLU A 143 -1.12 3.91 -35.22
C GLU A 143 -1.66 2.70 -34.46
N THR A 144 -2.95 2.50 -34.68
CA THR A 144 -3.88 1.46 -34.24
C THR A 144 -3.57 0.08 -34.81
N PHE A 145 -3.67 -0.96 -33.97
CA PHE A 145 -3.63 -2.37 -34.39
C PHE A 145 -5.01 -3.00 -34.21
N SER A 146 -5.55 -3.58 -35.28
CA SER A 146 -6.86 -4.23 -35.32
C SER A 146 -6.73 -5.73 -35.03
N ALA A 147 -7.64 -6.24 -34.19
CA ALA A 147 -7.72 -7.63 -33.77
C ALA A 147 -8.55 -8.48 -34.75
N ARG A 148 -8.15 -9.74 -34.95
CA ARG A 148 -9.05 -10.78 -35.47
C ARG A 148 -8.72 -12.14 -34.86
N SER A 149 -9.69 -12.71 -34.16
CA SER A 149 -9.73 -14.10 -33.67
C SER A 149 -10.42 -15.02 -34.68
N VAL A 150 -9.97 -16.27 -34.84
CA VAL A 150 -10.81 -17.46 -35.13
C VAL A 150 -10.04 -18.70 -34.66
N GLY A 151 -10.75 -19.66 -34.04
CA GLY A 151 -10.19 -20.86 -33.40
C GLY A 151 -10.21 -22.15 -34.23
N GLY A 152 -9.85 -23.26 -33.54
CA GLY A 152 -10.38 -24.61 -33.73
C GLY A 152 -9.78 -25.52 -34.84
N GLN A 153 -9.14 -26.62 -34.41
CA GLN A 153 -8.87 -27.87 -35.17
C GLN A 153 -10.03 -28.33 -36.09
N PRO A 154 -9.77 -29.01 -37.24
CA PRO A 154 -9.29 -30.42 -37.25
C PRO A 154 -8.34 -30.76 -38.44
N VAL A 155 -7.09 -31.12 -38.13
CA VAL A 155 -6.06 -31.45 -39.15
C VAL A 155 -5.89 -32.96 -39.38
N ILE A 156 -6.58 -33.83 -38.63
CA ILE A 156 -6.33 -35.29 -38.69
C ILE A 156 -7.21 -35.99 -39.74
N ASP A 157 -8.40 -35.47 -40.08
CA ASP A 157 -9.27 -36.11 -41.08
C ASP A 157 -8.98 -35.65 -42.51
N SER A 158 -8.51 -34.42 -42.68
CA SER A 158 -8.13 -33.87 -43.99
C SER A 158 -6.93 -34.60 -44.61
N VAL A 159 -5.98 -35.04 -43.79
CA VAL A 159 -4.80 -35.79 -44.27
C VAL A 159 -5.16 -37.21 -44.71
N LYS A 160 -6.07 -37.89 -44.02
CA LYS A 160 -6.54 -39.23 -44.42
C LYS A 160 -7.33 -39.19 -45.73
N ASN A 161 -8.22 -38.22 -45.88
CA ASN A 161 -9.05 -38.10 -47.07
C ASN A 161 -8.25 -37.63 -48.30
N SER A 162 -7.26 -36.75 -48.10
CA SER A 162 -6.36 -36.31 -49.17
C SER A 162 -5.43 -37.44 -49.63
N PHE A 163 -4.96 -38.29 -48.71
CA PHE A 163 -4.11 -39.44 -49.03
C PHE A 163 -4.88 -40.54 -49.76
N GLN A 164 -6.12 -40.84 -49.36
CA GLN A 164 -6.98 -41.80 -50.06
C GLN A 164 -7.37 -41.34 -51.47
N ALA A 165 -7.62 -40.03 -51.67
CA ALA A 165 -7.93 -39.47 -52.98
C ALA A 165 -6.71 -39.46 -53.92
N LEU A 166 -5.51 -39.14 -53.40
CA LEU A 166 -4.26 -39.24 -54.14
C LEU A 166 -3.93 -40.69 -54.51
N TRP A 167 -4.12 -41.64 -53.58
CA TRP A 167 -3.85 -43.06 -53.81
C TRP A 167 -4.76 -43.66 -54.90
N LYS A 168 -6.06 -43.34 -54.87
CA LYS A 168 -7.00 -43.77 -55.93
C LYS A 168 -6.59 -43.22 -57.31
N LYS A 169 -6.26 -41.93 -57.41
CA LYS A 169 -5.79 -41.32 -58.67
C LYS A 169 -4.48 -41.91 -59.17
N MET A 170 -3.54 -42.23 -58.27
CA MET A 170 -2.25 -42.81 -58.63
C MET A 170 -2.39 -44.26 -59.11
N SER A 171 -3.26 -45.05 -58.48
CA SER A 171 -3.52 -46.45 -58.85
C SER A 171 -4.23 -46.61 -60.20
N THR A 172 -5.06 -45.65 -60.61
CA THR A 172 -5.70 -45.64 -61.93
C THR A 172 -4.72 -45.24 -63.04
N LEU A 173 -3.78 -44.34 -62.76
CA LEU A 173 -2.73 -43.94 -63.70
C LEU A 173 -1.69 -45.05 -63.92
N SER A 174 -1.40 -45.88 -62.90
CA SER A 174 -0.47 -47.01 -63.03
C SER A 174 -1.04 -48.20 -63.81
N ALA A 175 -2.36 -48.30 -63.98
CA ALA A 175 -2.99 -49.38 -64.76
C ALA A 175 -2.98 -49.11 -66.28
N GLN A 176 -2.81 -47.86 -66.69
CA GLN A 176 -2.91 -47.43 -68.10
C GLN A 176 -1.55 -47.25 -68.79
N ILE A 177 -0.48 -47.27 -68.02
CA ILE A 177 0.89 -47.05 -68.48
C ILE A 177 1.70 -48.25 -68.00
N GLY A 178 1.88 -49.26 -68.87
CA GLY A 178 2.56 -50.51 -68.58
C GLY A 178 4.04 -50.31 -68.24
N TRP A 179 4.33 -49.93 -67.00
CA TRP A 179 5.69 -49.75 -66.49
C TRP A 179 6.03 -50.93 -65.58
N HIS A 180 7.18 -51.54 -65.85
CA HIS A 180 7.69 -52.70 -65.11
C HIS A 180 7.61 -52.51 -63.58
N ASN A 181 7.18 -53.59 -62.91
CA ASN A 181 6.89 -53.78 -61.49
C ASN A 181 7.96 -53.33 -60.47
N GLY A 182 9.10 -52.79 -60.91
CA GLY A 182 10.19 -52.29 -60.05
C GLY A 182 10.12 -50.78 -59.77
N PHE A 183 9.84 -49.94 -60.77
CA PHE A 183 9.98 -48.47 -60.64
C PHE A 183 8.85 -47.85 -59.81
N VAL A 184 7.62 -48.35 -59.99
CA VAL A 184 6.44 -47.90 -59.21
C VAL A 184 6.62 -48.22 -57.72
N LYS A 185 7.17 -49.41 -57.39
CA LYS A 185 7.46 -49.78 -56.01
C LYS A 185 8.52 -48.87 -55.37
N VAL A 186 9.57 -48.50 -56.09
CA VAL A 186 10.61 -47.58 -55.56
C VAL A 186 10.00 -46.20 -55.21
N ILE A 187 9.09 -45.69 -56.02
CA ILE A 187 8.40 -44.43 -55.75
C ILE A 187 7.46 -44.56 -54.53
N GLU A 188 6.71 -45.65 -54.41
CA GLU A 188 5.85 -45.91 -53.25
C GLU A 188 6.64 -46.03 -51.94
N TRP A 189 7.77 -46.75 -51.96
CA TRP A 189 8.68 -46.84 -50.80
C TRP A 189 9.32 -45.48 -50.49
N GLY A 190 9.69 -44.69 -51.50
CA GLY A 190 10.22 -43.34 -51.32
C GLY A 190 9.23 -42.38 -50.68
N VAL A 191 7.96 -42.40 -51.13
CA VAL A 191 6.87 -41.60 -50.55
C VAL A 191 6.55 -42.08 -49.14
N GLY A 192 6.47 -43.39 -48.91
CA GLY A 192 6.26 -43.98 -47.58
C GLY A 192 7.37 -43.61 -46.59
N LEU A 193 8.64 -43.70 -47.00
CA LEU A 193 9.80 -43.32 -46.20
C LEU A 193 9.81 -41.81 -45.91
N TYR A 194 9.46 -40.96 -46.88
CA TYR A 194 9.33 -39.52 -46.67
C TYR A 194 8.25 -39.18 -45.63
N VAL A 195 7.08 -39.81 -45.73
CA VAL A 195 5.97 -39.64 -44.76
C VAL A 195 6.41 -40.12 -43.37
N LEU A 196 7.09 -41.26 -43.27
CA LEU A 196 7.64 -41.78 -42.01
C LEU A 196 8.68 -40.83 -41.40
N LEU A 197 9.60 -40.29 -42.18
CA LEU A 197 10.61 -39.32 -41.71
C LEU A 197 9.95 -38.01 -41.25
N LYS A 198 8.94 -37.51 -41.96
CA LYS A 198 8.15 -36.35 -41.55
C LYS A 198 7.37 -36.64 -40.26
N ALA A 199 6.78 -37.82 -40.12
CA ALA A 199 6.06 -38.25 -38.93
C ALA A 199 6.99 -38.40 -37.72
N ALA A 200 8.16 -39.04 -37.89
CA ALA A 200 9.19 -39.18 -36.88
C ALA A 200 9.73 -37.80 -36.45
N GLY A 201 9.98 -36.90 -37.40
CA GLY A 201 10.37 -35.52 -37.12
C GLY A 201 9.29 -34.74 -36.37
N ALA A 202 8.02 -34.89 -36.75
CA ALA A 202 6.89 -34.29 -36.04
C ALA A 202 6.73 -34.86 -34.62
N TYR A 203 6.93 -36.16 -34.44
CA TYR A 203 6.91 -36.82 -33.14
C TYR A 203 8.03 -36.32 -32.23
N ARG A 204 9.27 -36.24 -32.73
CA ARG A 204 10.41 -35.66 -32.00
C ARG A 204 10.12 -34.23 -31.56
N ARG A 205 9.62 -33.38 -32.47
CA ARG A 205 9.22 -31.99 -32.15
C ARG A 205 8.13 -31.90 -31.08
N ARG A 206 7.12 -32.79 -31.12
CA ARG A 206 6.08 -32.86 -30.07
C ARG A 206 6.65 -33.32 -28.73
N ARG A 207 7.58 -34.27 -28.73
CA ARG A 207 8.25 -34.73 -27.51
C ARG A 207 9.13 -33.64 -26.90
N THR A 208 9.94 -32.95 -27.71
CA THR A 208 10.77 -31.83 -27.21
C THR A 208 9.92 -30.70 -26.68
N PHE A 209 8.83 -30.33 -27.35
CA PHE A 209 7.89 -29.32 -26.85
C PHE A 209 7.31 -29.68 -25.47
N ARG A 210 6.88 -30.94 -25.27
CA ARG A 210 6.42 -31.41 -23.96
C ARG A 210 7.50 -31.31 -22.89
N ASN A 211 8.73 -31.65 -23.22
CA ASN A 211 9.86 -31.51 -22.29
C ASN A 211 10.13 -30.04 -21.96
N THR A 212 10.07 -29.13 -22.93
CA THR A 212 10.20 -27.69 -22.72
C THR A 212 9.16 -27.18 -21.72
N VAL A 213 7.88 -27.51 -21.94
CA VAL A 213 6.80 -27.12 -21.03
C VAL A 213 7.04 -27.70 -19.64
N GLN A 214 7.42 -28.98 -19.53
CA GLN A 214 7.65 -29.61 -18.23
C GLN A 214 8.80 -28.96 -17.46
N THR A 215 9.89 -28.58 -18.15
CA THR A 215 10.99 -27.84 -17.54
C THR A 215 10.52 -26.49 -17.01
N GLY A 216 9.70 -25.77 -17.77
CA GLY A 216 9.12 -24.51 -17.31
C GLY A 216 8.18 -24.69 -16.11
N LYS A 217 7.31 -25.71 -16.12
CA LYS A 217 6.43 -26.04 -15.00
C LYS A 217 7.21 -26.32 -13.72
N ARG A 218 8.31 -27.08 -13.80
CA ARG A 218 9.19 -27.34 -12.63
C ARG A 218 9.80 -26.07 -12.04
N LEU A 219 10.20 -25.10 -12.88
CA LEU A 219 10.67 -23.80 -12.39
C LEU A 219 9.56 -23.06 -11.64
N ILE A 220 8.36 -23.03 -12.21
CA ILE A 220 7.17 -22.41 -11.60
C ILE A 220 6.87 -23.07 -10.25
N ASP A 221 6.89 -24.40 -10.17
CA ASP A 221 6.64 -25.15 -8.94
C ASP A 221 7.68 -24.82 -7.87
N THR A 222 8.96 -24.70 -8.25
CA THR A 222 10.05 -24.35 -7.33
C THR A 222 9.88 -22.94 -6.75
N LEU A 223 9.22 -22.06 -7.50
CA LEU A 223 8.99 -20.66 -7.12
C LEU A 223 7.56 -20.39 -6.65
N ALA A 224 6.75 -21.43 -6.44
CA ALA A 224 5.32 -21.31 -6.15
C ALA A 224 5.01 -20.36 -5.00
N ASP A 225 5.66 -20.54 -3.84
CA ASP A 225 5.44 -19.70 -2.66
C ASP A 225 5.74 -18.21 -2.94
N ARG A 226 6.83 -17.94 -3.66
CA ARG A 226 7.22 -16.57 -4.02
C ARG A 226 6.22 -15.94 -5.00
N LEU A 227 5.76 -16.72 -5.97
CA LEU A 227 4.76 -16.28 -6.96
C LEU A 227 3.41 -15.99 -6.29
N GLN A 228 2.99 -16.80 -5.33
CA GLN A 228 1.75 -16.57 -4.56
C GLN A 228 1.84 -15.29 -3.70
N ILE A 229 2.96 -15.09 -3.00
CA ILE A 229 3.20 -13.86 -2.22
C ILE A 229 3.17 -12.63 -3.14
N ARG A 230 3.89 -12.69 -4.27
CA ARG A 230 3.92 -11.58 -5.25
C ARG A 230 2.54 -11.31 -5.84
N ARG A 231 1.76 -12.33 -6.17
CA ARG A 231 0.37 -12.20 -6.64
C ARG A 231 -0.48 -11.45 -5.61
N LYS A 232 -0.39 -11.79 -4.32
CA LYS A 232 -1.11 -11.09 -3.25
C LYS A 232 -0.68 -9.62 -3.07
N GLN A 233 0.58 -9.30 -3.34
CA GLN A 233 1.09 -7.92 -3.25
C GLN A 233 0.67 -7.04 -4.44
N LEU A 234 0.53 -7.63 -5.63
CA LEU A 234 0.35 -6.90 -6.88
C LEU A 234 -1.11 -6.86 -7.35
N VAL A 235 -1.95 -7.79 -6.89
CA VAL A 235 -3.39 -7.82 -7.15
C VAL A 235 -4.10 -7.19 -5.95
N PHE A 236 -4.85 -6.12 -6.19
CA PHE A 236 -5.55 -5.38 -5.14
C PHE A 236 -6.93 -4.93 -5.62
N GLN A 237 -7.85 -4.69 -4.69
CA GLN A 237 -9.13 -4.04 -4.98
C GLN A 237 -8.99 -2.53 -4.85
N ASN A 238 -9.52 -1.79 -5.83
CA ASN A 238 -9.55 -0.33 -5.75
C ASN A 238 -10.72 0.15 -4.86
N ALA A 239 -10.84 1.48 -4.68
CA ALA A 239 -11.90 2.10 -3.88
C ALA A 239 -13.34 1.78 -4.35
N TYR A 240 -13.49 1.25 -5.57
CA TYR A 240 -14.78 0.89 -6.18
C TYR A 240 -15.06 -0.62 -6.15
N GLY A 241 -14.21 -1.42 -5.48
CA GLY A 241 -14.34 -2.88 -5.39
C GLY A 241 -13.86 -3.64 -6.63
N THR A 242 -13.34 -2.96 -7.65
CA THR A 242 -12.79 -3.62 -8.84
C THR A 242 -11.40 -4.17 -8.54
N THR A 243 -11.19 -5.45 -8.85
CA THR A 243 -9.87 -6.08 -8.69
C THR A 243 -8.95 -5.71 -9.86
N ILE A 244 -7.79 -5.12 -9.56
CA ILE A 244 -6.81 -4.63 -10.53
C ILE A 244 -5.67 -5.65 -10.68
N TYR A 245 -5.38 -6.04 -11.93
CA TYR A 245 -4.36 -7.05 -12.27
C TYR A 245 -3.16 -6.50 -13.05
N ASP A 246 -3.13 -5.22 -13.42
CA ASP A 246 -2.13 -4.67 -14.36
C ASP A 246 -0.69 -4.90 -13.90
N LYS A 247 -0.41 -4.64 -12.62
CA LYS A 247 0.91 -4.86 -12.03
C LYS A 247 1.29 -6.34 -12.03
N TRP A 248 0.33 -7.23 -11.77
CA TRP A 248 0.53 -8.68 -11.83
C TRP A 248 0.81 -9.16 -13.26
N ASN A 249 0.05 -8.66 -14.24
CA ASN A 249 0.23 -8.99 -15.65
C ASN A 249 1.59 -8.52 -16.18
N LYS A 250 2.07 -7.36 -15.73
CA LYS A 250 3.42 -6.88 -16.02
C LYS A 250 4.48 -7.80 -15.41
N GLU A 251 4.34 -8.18 -14.14
CA GLU A 251 5.26 -9.10 -13.46
C GLU A 251 5.35 -10.45 -14.18
N LYS A 252 4.22 -11.01 -14.63
CA LYS A 252 4.20 -12.26 -15.42
C LYS A 252 5.03 -12.14 -16.71
N SER A 253 4.85 -11.04 -17.44
CA SER A 253 5.60 -10.80 -18.68
C SER A 253 7.10 -10.68 -18.42
N GLU A 254 7.50 -9.97 -17.36
CA GLU A 254 8.89 -9.86 -16.93
C GLU A 254 9.49 -11.21 -16.51
N PHE A 255 8.75 -11.98 -15.71
CA PHE A 255 9.14 -13.32 -15.26
C PHE A 255 9.40 -14.25 -16.45
N MET A 256 8.52 -14.24 -17.45
CA MET A 256 8.69 -15.07 -18.64
C MET A 256 9.95 -14.69 -19.42
N ARG A 257 10.18 -13.39 -19.63
CA ARG A 257 11.35 -12.95 -20.41
C ARG A 257 12.68 -13.13 -19.68
N ARG A 258 12.68 -13.05 -18.35
CA ARG A 258 13.90 -13.12 -17.54
C ARG A 258 14.17 -14.53 -17.05
N GLU A 259 13.35 -14.99 -16.13
CA GLU A 259 13.58 -16.24 -15.40
C GLU A 259 13.27 -17.45 -16.28
N MET A 260 12.12 -17.43 -16.97
CA MET A 260 11.72 -18.56 -17.81
C MET A 260 12.61 -18.70 -19.05
N TYR A 261 12.87 -17.61 -19.77
CA TYR A 261 13.76 -17.66 -20.95
C TYR A 261 15.16 -18.14 -20.58
N ALA A 262 15.76 -17.61 -19.50
CA ALA A 262 17.08 -18.06 -19.03
C ALA A 262 17.07 -19.56 -18.67
N CYS A 263 16.03 -20.04 -17.99
CA CYS A 263 15.87 -21.45 -17.65
C CYS A 263 15.77 -22.34 -18.90
N LEU A 264 14.92 -21.97 -19.87
CA LEU A 264 14.73 -22.77 -21.08
C LEU A 264 15.96 -22.72 -22.01
N SER A 265 16.61 -21.57 -22.14
CA SER A 265 17.84 -21.42 -22.91
C SER A 265 18.97 -22.28 -22.34
N LYS A 266 19.12 -22.35 -21.02
CA LYS A 266 20.08 -23.25 -20.36
C LYS A 266 19.85 -24.73 -20.71
N HIS A 267 18.62 -25.12 -21.00
CA HIS A 267 18.25 -26.49 -21.39
C HIS A 267 18.16 -26.71 -22.92
N GLY A 268 18.55 -25.72 -23.73
CA GLY A 268 18.52 -25.80 -25.20
C GLY A 268 17.11 -25.76 -25.80
N TYR A 269 16.16 -25.12 -25.13
CA TYR A 269 14.75 -25.04 -25.54
C TYR A 269 14.29 -23.64 -25.98
N GLU A 270 15.22 -22.71 -26.23
CA GLU A 270 14.94 -21.33 -26.61
C GLU A 270 13.99 -21.21 -27.82
N LYS A 271 14.13 -22.09 -28.81
CA LYS A 271 13.29 -22.11 -30.03
C LYS A 271 11.81 -22.42 -29.77
N TYR A 272 11.50 -22.98 -28.61
CA TYR A 272 10.14 -23.33 -28.21
C TYR A 272 9.55 -22.33 -27.21
N PHE A 273 10.30 -21.31 -26.78
CA PHE A 273 9.88 -20.33 -25.79
C PHE A 273 8.54 -19.68 -26.18
N GLU A 274 8.47 -19.00 -27.32
CA GLU A 274 7.26 -18.31 -27.80
C GLU A 274 6.05 -19.25 -27.88
N LYS A 275 6.26 -20.48 -28.33
CA LYS A 275 5.20 -21.47 -28.47
C LYS A 275 4.72 -22.02 -27.12
N ALA A 276 5.62 -22.12 -26.13
CA ALA A 276 5.32 -22.65 -24.80
C ALA A 276 4.77 -21.56 -23.85
N THR A 277 5.04 -20.28 -24.12
CA THR A 277 4.67 -19.15 -23.27
C THR A 277 3.19 -19.14 -22.85
N PRO A 278 2.20 -19.32 -23.75
CA PRO A 278 0.80 -19.30 -23.35
C PRO A 278 0.45 -20.40 -22.33
N GLU A 279 0.94 -21.63 -22.54
CA GLU A 279 0.68 -22.76 -21.63
C GLU A 279 1.36 -22.55 -20.27
N LEU A 280 2.58 -22.02 -20.28
CA LEU A 280 3.33 -21.74 -19.06
C LEU A 280 2.72 -20.58 -18.26
N LEU A 281 2.21 -19.54 -18.92
CA LEU A 281 1.49 -18.44 -18.27
C LEU A 281 0.20 -18.91 -17.60
N THR A 282 -0.58 -19.77 -18.27
CA THR A 282 -1.77 -20.37 -17.67
C THR A 282 -1.42 -21.19 -16.44
N TYR A 283 -0.37 -22.02 -16.51
CA TYR A 283 0.09 -22.80 -15.37
C TYR A 283 0.61 -21.92 -14.23
N LEU A 284 1.33 -20.85 -14.56
CA LEU A 284 1.80 -19.86 -13.58
C LEU A 284 0.63 -19.22 -12.84
N ASP A 285 -0.42 -18.77 -13.54
CA ASP A 285 -1.62 -18.24 -12.89
C ASP A 285 -2.29 -19.31 -12.00
N GLN A 286 -2.39 -20.56 -12.44
CA GLN A 286 -2.93 -21.64 -11.61
C GLN A 286 -2.16 -21.81 -10.30
N VAL A 287 -0.83 -21.82 -10.35
CA VAL A 287 0.02 -21.97 -9.17
C VAL A 287 -0.05 -20.73 -8.26
N ALA A 288 -0.02 -19.53 -8.85
CA ALA A 288 -0.05 -18.27 -8.11
C ALA A 288 -1.42 -17.98 -7.47
N PHE A 289 -2.51 -18.49 -8.05
CA PHE A 289 -3.87 -18.33 -7.53
C PHE A 289 -4.36 -19.52 -6.71
N LYS A 290 -3.59 -20.61 -6.64
CA LYS A 290 -3.85 -21.70 -5.72
C LYS A 290 -3.72 -21.15 -4.30
N GLU A 291 -4.85 -20.92 -3.65
CA GLU A 291 -4.89 -20.66 -2.21
C GLU A 291 -4.12 -21.82 -1.52
N PRO A 292 -3.15 -21.53 -0.63
CA PRO A 292 -2.67 -22.56 0.29
C PRO A 292 -3.92 -23.16 0.93
N HIS A 293 -4.02 -24.49 1.01
CA HIS A 293 -5.18 -25.17 1.61
C HIS A 293 -5.65 -24.37 2.80
N ALA A 294 -6.88 -23.85 2.74
CA ALA A 294 -7.45 -23.05 3.80
C ALA A 294 -7.18 -23.82 5.09
N VAL A 295 -6.39 -23.23 5.99
CA VAL A 295 -6.31 -23.72 7.37
C VAL A 295 -7.77 -23.76 7.79
N ALA A 296 -8.29 -24.97 8.06
CA ALA A 296 -9.70 -25.18 8.34
C ALA A 296 -10.15 -24.06 9.27
N ALA A 297 -11.16 -23.29 8.84
CA ALA A 297 -11.69 -22.18 9.62
C ALA A 297 -11.93 -22.73 11.02
N LYS A 298 -11.11 -22.30 11.98
CA LYS A 298 -11.29 -22.74 13.35
C LYS A 298 -12.59 -22.11 13.77
N ASN A 299 -13.60 -22.94 14.01
CA ASN A 299 -14.86 -22.50 14.61
C ASN A 299 -14.57 -22.16 16.08
N SER A 300 -13.80 -21.11 16.34
CA SER A 300 -13.59 -20.59 17.68
C SER A 300 -14.77 -19.73 18.08
N ASN A 301 -15.14 -19.80 19.36
CA ASN A 301 -16.16 -18.95 19.93
C ASN A 301 -15.48 -17.75 20.60
N PRO A 302 -15.73 -16.49 20.17
CA PRO A 302 -15.13 -15.32 20.80
C PRO A 302 -15.64 -15.04 22.23
N ASP A 303 -16.61 -15.81 22.75
CA ASP A 303 -17.05 -15.70 24.15
C ASP A 303 -16.12 -16.39 25.16
N ILE A 304 -15.33 -17.36 24.73
CA ILE A 304 -14.48 -18.19 25.61
C ILE A 304 -13.06 -18.23 25.03
N TYR A 305 -12.07 -17.81 25.82
CA TYR A 305 -10.67 -17.92 25.43
C TYR A 305 -10.28 -19.40 25.27
N THR A 306 -9.68 -19.72 24.13
CA THR A 306 -8.99 -20.99 23.91
C THR A 306 -7.61 -20.71 23.29
N PRO A 307 -6.53 -21.38 23.72
CA PRO A 307 -5.17 -21.11 23.21
C PRO A 307 -5.02 -21.31 21.70
N ASP A 308 -5.89 -22.12 21.11
CA ASP A 308 -5.94 -22.44 19.70
C ASP A 308 -7.01 -21.68 18.92
N MET A 309 -7.68 -20.67 19.50
CA MET A 309 -8.67 -19.86 18.78
C MET A 309 -8.07 -19.12 17.57
N ASP A 310 -8.93 -18.71 16.66
CA ASP A 310 -8.56 -17.82 15.56
C ASP A 310 -8.10 -16.44 16.10
N PRO A 311 -7.03 -15.84 15.56
CA PRO A 311 -6.55 -14.52 15.99
C PRO A 311 -7.62 -13.41 15.94
N PHE A 312 -8.50 -13.40 14.94
CA PHE A 312 -9.59 -12.42 14.87
C PHE A 312 -10.63 -12.67 15.97
N ASP A 313 -10.86 -13.92 16.35
CA ASP A 313 -11.71 -14.23 17.50
C ASP A 313 -11.05 -13.83 18.82
N TYR A 314 -9.72 -13.88 18.93
CA TYR A 314 -9.00 -13.39 20.11
C TYR A 314 -9.12 -11.87 20.27
N GLU A 315 -9.08 -11.13 19.16
CA GLU A 315 -9.39 -9.68 19.15
C GLU A 315 -10.83 -9.43 19.61
N ARG A 316 -11.80 -10.17 19.06
CA ARG A 316 -13.21 -10.10 19.49
C ARG A 316 -13.38 -10.45 20.97
N TYR A 317 -12.65 -11.45 21.49
CA TYR A 317 -12.64 -11.82 22.90
C TYR A 317 -12.15 -10.66 23.78
N CYS A 318 -11.01 -10.05 23.44
CA CYS A 318 -10.48 -8.89 24.17
C CYS A 318 -11.44 -7.70 24.12
N ALA A 319 -12.07 -7.43 22.98
CA ALA A 319 -13.09 -6.39 22.85
C ALA A 319 -14.31 -6.66 23.74
N LYS A 320 -14.75 -7.94 23.86
CA LYS A 320 -15.82 -8.33 24.77
C LYS A 320 -15.45 -8.14 26.24
N LEU A 321 -14.20 -8.40 26.64
CA LEU A 321 -13.73 -8.11 28.01
C LEU A 321 -13.83 -6.62 28.33
N LEU A 322 -13.47 -5.75 27.38
CA LEU A 322 -13.64 -4.30 27.52
C LEU A 322 -15.11 -3.88 27.61
N LYS A 323 -15.97 -4.47 26.75
CA LYS A 323 -17.43 -4.23 26.79
C LYS A 323 -18.05 -4.67 28.11
N LYS A 324 -17.62 -5.80 28.69
CA LYS A 324 -18.03 -6.25 30.03
C LYS A 324 -17.60 -5.27 31.12
N ALA A 325 -16.49 -4.56 30.93
CA ALA A 325 -16.08 -3.46 31.80
C ALA A 325 -16.77 -2.12 31.47
N GLY A 326 -17.73 -2.10 30.54
CA GLY A 326 -18.51 -0.92 30.16
C GLY A 326 -17.82 0.05 29.21
N TRP A 327 -16.77 -0.39 28.49
CA TRP A 327 -16.14 0.38 27.42
C TRP A 327 -16.84 0.10 26.09
N ASP A 328 -16.97 1.13 25.25
CA ASP A 328 -17.35 0.94 23.85
C ASP A 328 -16.10 0.55 23.05
N ALA A 329 -16.06 -0.69 22.55
CA ALA A 329 -14.88 -1.26 21.91
C ALA A 329 -15.21 -1.79 20.51
N ILE A 330 -14.45 -1.32 19.51
CA ILE A 330 -14.63 -1.66 18.10
C ILE A 330 -13.36 -2.36 17.61
N VAL A 331 -13.52 -3.51 16.96
CA VAL A 331 -12.43 -4.25 16.31
C VAL A 331 -12.18 -3.62 14.94
N THR A 332 -10.92 -3.35 14.60
CA THR A 332 -10.51 -2.59 13.40
C THR A 332 -10.24 -3.45 12.18
N SER A 333 -10.08 -4.77 12.36
CA SER A 333 -9.78 -5.74 11.30
C SER A 333 -10.80 -5.72 10.16
N GLU A 334 -12.00 -5.22 10.40
CA GLU A 334 -13.09 -5.10 9.42
C GLU A 334 -13.01 -3.82 8.57
N CYS A 335 -12.19 -2.83 8.94
CA CYS A 335 -12.14 -1.51 8.30
C CYS A 335 -10.73 -1.03 7.92
N GLY A 336 -9.68 -1.81 8.22
CA GLY A 336 -8.27 -1.53 7.92
C GLY A 336 -7.44 -1.33 9.20
N ASP A 337 -6.32 -2.06 9.32
CA ASP A 337 -5.46 -2.11 10.50
C ASP A 337 -4.27 -1.14 10.36
N GLN A 338 -4.41 0.10 10.85
CA GLN A 338 -3.26 1.01 10.99
C GLN A 338 -2.42 0.65 12.24
N GLY A 339 -2.20 -0.65 12.49
CA GLY A 339 -1.47 -1.19 13.64
C GLY A 339 -2.23 -1.17 14.98
N ALA A 340 -3.56 -1.00 14.95
CA ALA A 340 -4.43 -1.29 16.09
C ALA A 340 -5.41 -2.36 15.68
N ASP A 341 -5.74 -3.25 16.61
CA ASP A 341 -6.77 -4.28 16.45
C ASP A 341 -8.08 -3.87 17.13
N ILE A 342 -8.00 -3.08 18.22
CA ILE A 342 -9.18 -2.59 18.94
C ILE A 342 -9.01 -1.12 19.30
N VAL A 343 -10.05 -0.33 19.02
CA VAL A 343 -10.20 1.04 19.52
C VAL A 343 -11.32 1.04 20.55
N ALA A 344 -10.99 1.39 21.79
CA ALA A 344 -11.93 1.41 22.90
C ALA A 344 -12.09 2.82 23.48
N THR A 345 -13.33 3.21 23.78
CA THR A 345 -13.66 4.51 24.35
C THR A 345 -14.60 4.41 25.54
N LYS A 346 -14.40 5.28 26.53
CA LYS A 346 -15.30 5.41 27.68
C LYS A 346 -15.07 6.76 28.37
N LYS A 347 -16.13 7.54 28.57
CA LYS A 347 -16.09 8.84 29.28
C LYS A 347 -14.96 9.76 28.79
N GLY A 348 -14.81 9.91 27.48
CA GLY A 348 -13.76 10.75 26.86
C GLY A 348 -12.35 10.13 26.86
N LEU A 349 -12.15 8.96 27.48
CA LEU A 349 -10.90 8.22 27.36
C LEU A 349 -10.91 7.39 26.10
N ARG A 350 -9.75 7.31 25.44
CA ARG A 350 -9.51 6.46 24.28
C ARG A 350 -8.30 5.58 24.52
N LEU A 351 -8.49 4.27 24.37
CA LEU A 351 -7.51 3.23 24.59
C LEU A 351 -7.36 2.41 23.30
N ILE A 352 -6.12 2.25 22.84
CA ILE A 352 -5.78 1.57 21.58
C ILE A 352 -5.06 0.27 21.90
N LEU A 353 -5.55 -0.85 21.37
CA LEU A 353 -4.96 -2.17 21.62
C LEU A 353 -4.39 -2.77 20.34
N GLN A 354 -3.26 -3.45 20.51
CA GLN A 354 -2.81 -4.52 19.62
C GLN A 354 -2.90 -5.84 20.38
N CYS A 355 -3.67 -6.78 19.89
CA CYS A 355 -3.78 -8.13 20.39
C CYS A 355 -2.77 -9.04 19.68
N LYS A 356 -2.08 -9.90 20.43
CA LYS A 356 -1.20 -10.94 19.86
C LYS A 356 -1.51 -12.28 20.52
N LEU A 357 -2.04 -13.22 19.75
CA LEU A 357 -2.22 -14.61 20.18
C LEU A 357 -1.05 -15.46 19.68
N TYR A 358 -0.01 -15.64 20.51
CA TYR A 358 1.23 -16.30 20.11
C TYR A 358 1.57 -17.51 20.99
N SER A 359 2.32 -18.45 20.41
CA SER A 359 2.96 -19.56 21.12
C SER A 359 4.37 -19.22 21.65
N ARG A 360 4.90 -18.07 21.24
CA ARG A 360 6.24 -17.56 21.62
C ARG A 360 6.13 -16.17 22.20
N ALA A 361 7.19 -15.74 22.87
CA ALA A 361 7.24 -14.43 23.49
C ALA A 361 7.04 -13.29 22.47
N VAL A 362 6.32 -12.24 22.89
CA VAL A 362 6.01 -11.09 22.05
C VAL A 362 7.24 -10.16 21.92
N GLY A 363 7.58 -9.82 20.67
CA GLY A 363 8.72 -8.97 20.30
C GLY A 363 8.36 -7.48 20.15
N ASN A 364 9.35 -6.69 19.74
CA ASN A 364 9.23 -5.23 19.59
C ASN A 364 8.17 -4.79 18.58
N ASP A 365 7.94 -5.58 17.54
CA ASP A 365 7.05 -5.20 16.43
C ASP A 365 5.64 -4.85 16.92
N ALA A 366 5.10 -5.62 17.88
CA ALA A 366 3.78 -5.35 18.46
C ALA A 366 3.72 -4.00 19.19
N VAL A 367 4.81 -3.64 19.88
CA VAL A 367 4.93 -2.36 20.58
C VAL A 367 5.06 -1.21 19.59
N GLN A 368 5.83 -1.38 18.52
CA GLN A 368 5.98 -0.38 17.46
C GLN A 368 4.67 -0.11 16.72
N GLN A 369 3.93 -1.18 16.38
CA GLN A 369 2.62 -1.11 15.74
C GLN A 369 1.64 -0.29 16.58
N VAL A 370 1.46 -0.67 17.85
CA VAL A 370 0.50 0.03 18.71
C VAL A 370 0.95 1.45 19.08
N ALA A 371 2.26 1.72 19.10
CA ALA A 371 2.80 3.07 19.28
C ALA A 371 2.34 4.00 18.15
N ALA A 372 2.52 3.56 16.90
CA ALA A 372 2.08 4.30 15.72
C ALA A 372 0.55 4.44 15.70
N ALA A 373 -0.16 3.36 15.98
CA ALA A 373 -1.61 3.34 15.98
C ALA A 373 -2.22 4.25 17.05
N ARG A 374 -1.60 4.34 18.23
CA ARG A 374 -2.00 5.30 19.26
C ARG A 374 -2.07 6.72 18.71
N HIS A 375 -1.08 7.13 17.93
CA HIS A 375 -1.06 8.45 17.31
C HIS A 375 -2.13 8.56 16.21
N HIS A 376 -2.24 7.56 15.35
CA HIS A 376 -3.21 7.53 14.26
C HIS A 376 -4.66 7.67 14.75
N TYR A 377 -5.05 6.92 15.79
CA TYR A 377 -6.41 6.92 16.32
C TYR A 377 -6.65 7.97 17.43
N ALA A 378 -5.69 8.88 17.66
CA ALA A 378 -5.73 9.87 18.75
C ALA A 378 -6.01 9.22 20.13
N GLY A 379 -5.37 8.09 20.39
CA GLY A 379 -5.46 7.34 21.65
C GLY A 379 -4.72 8.03 22.79
N ARG A 380 -5.37 8.14 23.95
CA ARG A 380 -4.71 8.61 25.18
C ARG A 380 -3.83 7.52 25.79
N PHE A 381 -4.29 6.28 25.73
CA PHE A 381 -3.58 5.11 26.24
C PHE A 381 -3.40 4.10 25.11
N ALA A 382 -2.36 3.28 25.23
CA ALA A 382 -2.14 2.15 24.33
C ALA A 382 -1.65 0.94 25.08
N ALA A 383 -2.07 -0.25 24.64
CA ALA A 383 -1.65 -1.51 25.23
C ALA A 383 -1.40 -2.58 24.17
N VAL A 384 -0.39 -3.42 24.39
CA VAL A 384 -0.30 -4.72 23.73
C VAL A 384 -0.92 -5.74 24.67
N VAL A 385 -1.88 -6.53 24.17
CA VAL A 385 -2.55 -7.59 24.93
C VAL A 385 -2.18 -8.95 24.36
N SER A 386 -1.68 -9.86 25.18
CA SER A 386 -1.25 -11.18 24.71
C SER A 386 -1.51 -12.29 25.73
N ASN A 387 -1.61 -13.52 25.25
CA ASN A 387 -1.56 -14.72 26.08
C ASN A 387 -0.11 -15.16 26.42
N ALA A 388 0.88 -14.60 25.71
CA ALA A 388 2.27 -15.00 25.81
C ALA A 388 3.10 -13.95 26.59
N PRO A 389 4.23 -14.35 27.18
CA PRO A 389 5.13 -13.41 27.85
C PRO A 389 5.77 -12.43 26.84
N TYR A 390 6.27 -11.30 27.34
CA TYR A 390 6.95 -10.29 26.53
C TYR A 390 8.47 -10.44 26.64
N THR A 391 9.18 -10.26 25.53
CA THR A 391 10.66 -10.22 25.54
C THR A 391 11.18 -9.00 26.30
N ILE A 392 12.38 -9.08 26.88
CA ILE A 392 13.00 -7.95 27.60
C ILE A 392 13.11 -6.68 26.74
N PRO A 393 13.51 -6.75 25.45
CA PRO A 393 13.51 -5.58 24.57
C PRO A 393 12.10 -4.98 24.39
N ALA A 394 11.06 -5.81 24.28
CA ALA A 394 9.68 -5.32 24.12
C ALA A 394 9.21 -4.59 25.38
N GLN A 395 9.56 -5.09 26.58
CA GLN A 395 9.29 -4.43 27.85
C GLN A 395 9.99 -3.07 27.95
N GLN A 396 11.27 -3.00 27.58
CA GLN A 396 12.03 -1.76 27.56
C GLN A 396 11.41 -0.74 26.59
N LEU A 397 11.06 -1.18 25.37
CA LEU A 397 10.46 -0.31 24.36
C LEU A 397 9.07 0.18 24.77
N ALA A 398 8.26 -0.69 25.39
CA ALA A 398 6.94 -0.33 25.88
C ALA A 398 7.01 0.72 26.98
N LYS A 399 7.99 0.59 27.90
CA LYS A 399 8.25 1.59 28.94
C LYS A 399 8.58 2.96 28.35
N THR A 400 9.46 3.01 27.36
CA THR A 400 9.84 4.26 26.68
C THR A 400 8.65 4.92 25.97
N ASN A 401 7.80 4.12 25.33
CA ASN A 401 6.65 4.61 24.57
C ASN A 401 5.38 4.81 25.41
N LYS A 402 5.42 4.53 26.72
CA LYS A 402 4.26 4.55 27.63
C LYS A 402 3.13 3.63 27.13
N ILE A 403 3.50 2.42 26.73
CA ILE A 403 2.59 1.37 26.27
C ILE A 403 2.48 0.33 27.38
N PHE A 404 1.25 -0.07 27.69
CA PHE A 404 1.00 -1.13 28.66
C PHE A 404 1.16 -2.50 28.01
N LEU A 405 1.78 -3.43 28.72
CA LEU A 405 1.88 -4.83 28.30
C LEU A 405 1.01 -5.63 29.25
N LEU A 406 0.01 -6.33 28.72
CA LEU A 406 -1.05 -6.93 29.52
C LEU A 406 -1.32 -8.35 29.07
N HIS A 407 -1.52 -9.25 30.03
CA HIS A 407 -2.27 -10.46 29.79
C HIS A 407 -3.76 -10.10 29.59
N HIS A 408 -4.50 -10.89 28.81
CA HIS A 408 -5.95 -10.62 28.61
C HIS A 408 -6.74 -10.68 29.92
N ASP A 409 -6.32 -11.50 30.88
CA ASP A 409 -6.93 -11.57 32.22
C ASP A 409 -6.79 -10.26 33.01
N GLU A 410 -5.73 -9.51 32.76
CA GLU A 410 -5.48 -8.23 33.44
C GLU A 410 -6.32 -7.09 32.87
N LEU A 411 -6.96 -7.29 31.71
CA LEU A 411 -7.54 -6.21 30.92
C LEU A 411 -8.70 -5.52 31.64
N GLN A 412 -9.60 -6.28 32.28
CA GLN A 412 -10.75 -5.70 32.98
C GLN A 412 -10.32 -4.88 34.20
N ASP A 413 -9.40 -5.39 35.00
CA ASP A 413 -8.92 -4.69 36.19
C ASP A 413 -8.01 -3.51 35.84
N PHE A 414 -7.27 -3.62 34.74
CA PHE A 414 -6.51 -2.50 34.19
C PHE A 414 -7.43 -1.33 33.80
N VAL A 415 -8.50 -1.58 33.03
CA VAL A 415 -9.38 -0.48 32.60
C VAL A 415 -10.23 0.10 33.73
N ARG A 416 -10.63 -0.71 34.72
CA ARG A 416 -11.25 -0.21 35.96
C ARG A 416 -10.31 0.75 36.71
N ARG A 417 -9.02 0.42 36.79
CA ARG A 417 -8.01 1.31 37.39
C ARG A 417 -7.86 2.60 36.59
N LEU A 418 -7.81 2.54 35.27
CA LEU A 418 -7.76 3.74 34.42
C LEU A 418 -8.92 4.70 34.70
N GLU A 419 -10.13 4.18 34.86
CA GLU A 419 -11.31 4.97 35.21
C GLU A 419 -11.17 5.64 36.58
N ASN A 420 -10.70 4.92 37.59
CA ASN A 420 -10.51 5.48 38.94
C ASN A 420 -9.46 6.58 38.95
N PHE A 421 -8.33 6.39 38.24
CA PHE A 421 -7.30 7.41 38.11
C PHE A 421 -7.81 8.70 37.45
N THR A 422 -8.71 8.58 36.47
CA THR A 422 -9.29 9.74 35.79
C THR A 422 -10.36 10.41 36.64
N SER A 423 -11.19 9.64 37.34
CA SER A 423 -12.24 10.16 38.23
C SER A 423 -11.66 10.91 39.44
N ALA A 424 -10.55 10.43 40.00
CA ALA A 424 -9.83 11.12 41.09
C ALA A 424 -9.24 12.47 40.65
N ARG A 425 -8.97 12.64 39.36
CA ARG A 425 -8.39 13.87 38.77
C ARG A 425 -9.44 14.91 38.39
N VAL A 426 -10.71 14.53 38.39
CA VAL A 426 -11.86 15.42 38.11
C VAL A 426 -12.46 15.97 39.43
N ARG A 427 -12.15 15.36 40.57
CA ARG A 427 -12.67 15.73 41.90
C ARG A 427 -11.72 16.53 42.77
N GLY A 428 -10.52 16.84 42.30
CA GLY A 428 -9.54 17.70 42.98
C GLY A 428 -8.86 18.58 41.96
#